data_AF-A0AAJ3HS32-F1
#
_entry.id   AF-A0AAJ3HS32-F1
#
_cell.length_a   1.000
_cell.length_b   1.000
_cell.length_c   1.000
_cell.angle_alpha   90.00
_cell.angle_beta   90.00
_cell.angle_gamma   90.00
#
_symmetry.space_group_name_H-M   'P 1'
#
loop_
_entity.id
_entity.type
_entity.pdbx_description
1 polymer ?
#
loop_
_entity_poly.entity_id
_entity_poly.type
_entity_poly.pdbx_seq_one_letter_code
_entity_poly.pdbx_strand_id
1 'polypeptide(L)'
;MTDITAGTHPASDLDTNFTLKFTLVNSKPSSNYTEVSGNTAVVTPVILASDASSLGIIQWLINIVVKLVQFLLTWQWPVDQNNIFLQPMQITYNPVMTTCNFSNAGLTVALPLVSIKDAKTLDKAGYTPFTLNFTCQDFLSGSKASRDISMFLSSQNLLANDKSVLTNTTAQGASGVGFRVVKSDNITSPLIFSNSVSAQGSATSIFSVIKGNTISPTFSINMAAYYYPYNINAVTQGKIESTATVVMSYN
;
A
#
# COMPACT_ATOMS: atom_id res chain seq x y z
N MET A 1 -32.95 12.99 -35.03
CA MET A 1 -32.21 14.18 -35.46
C MET A 1 -33.23 15.28 -35.61
N THR A 2 -33.14 16.31 -34.77
CA THR A 2 -33.90 17.54 -34.92
C THR A 2 -33.07 18.46 -35.81
N ASP A 3 -33.57 18.79 -36.99
CA ASP A 3 -32.94 19.79 -37.85
C ASP A 3 -33.03 21.14 -37.13
N ILE A 4 -31.90 21.63 -36.63
CA ILE A 4 -31.79 22.94 -36.02
C ILE A 4 -31.76 23.96 -37.17
N THR A 5 -32.67 24.94 -37.14
CA THR A 5 -32.74 26.00 -38.16
C THR A 5 -31.46 26.85 -38.16
N ALA A 6 -31.07 27.43 -39.29
CA ALA A 6 -29.90 28.32 -39.33
C ALA A 6 -30.10 29.54 -38.40
N GLY A 7 -29.11 29.83 -37.54
CA GLY A 7 -29.17 30.95 -36.60
C GLY A 7 -28.29 30.78 -35.36
N THR A 8 -28.47 31.68 -34.38
CA THR A 8 -27.82 31.59 -33.06
C THR A 8 -28.68 30.75 -32.12
N HIS A 9 -28.09 29.71 -31.53
CA HIS A 9 -28.78 28.79 -30.62
C HIS A 9 -28.06 28.74 -29.26
N PRO A 10 -28.80 28.62 -28.14
CA PRO A 10 -28.18 28.33 -26.86
C PRO A 10 -27.56 26.92 -26.89
N ALA A 11 -26.43 26.73 -26.20
CA ALA A 11 -25.76 25.44 -26.12
C ALA A 11 -26.65 24.32 -25.55
N SER A 12 -27.66 24.66 -24.75
CA SER A 12 -28.66 23.75 -24.20
C SER A 12 -29.50 23.03 -25.26
N ASP A 13 -29.58 23.54 -26.48
CA ASP A 13 -30.28 22.87 -27.58
C ASP A 13 -29.58 21.56 -28.01
N LEU A 14 -28.33 21.37 -27.58
CA LEU A 14 -27.52 20.18 -27.80
C LEU A 14 -27.46 19.27 -26.56
N ASP A 15 -28.21 19.58 -25.49
CA ASP A 15 -28.23 18.78 -24.27
C ASP A 15 -28.74 17.37 -24.56
N THR A 16 -27.83 16.40 -24.44
CA THR A 16 -28.14 14.98 -24.60
C THR A 16 -27.63 14.19 -23.40
N ASN A 17 -28.43 13.24 -22.95
CA ASN A 17 -28.01 12.30 -21.92
C ASN A 17 -27.10 11.23 -22.54
N PHE A 18 -25.95 10.99 -21.92
CA PHE A 18 -25.07 9.88 -22.25
C PHE A 18 -24.65 9.15 -20.98
N THR A 19 -24.45 7.84 -21.09
CA THR A 19 -24.02 6.98 -19.98
C THR A 19 -22.58 6.55 -20.20
N LEU A 20 -21.71 6.85 -19.25
CA LEU A 20 -20.34 6.35 -19.21
C LEU A 20 -20.26 5.13 -18.30
N LYS A 21 -19.72 4.03 -18.81
CA LYS A 21 -19.47 2.81 -18.02
C LYS A 21 -17.97 2.63 -17.83
N PHE A 22 -17.56 2.59 -16.58
CA PHE A 22 -16.18 2.28 -16.19
C PHE A 22 -16.13 0.84 -15.68
N THR A 23 -15.06 0.11 -16.00
CA THR A 23 -14.83 -1.24 -15.50
C THR A 23 -13.38 -1.34 -15.04
N LEU A 24 -13.19 -1.71 -13.77
CA LEU A 24 -11.87 -2.01 -13.25
C LEU A 24 -11.41 -3.35 -13.84
N VAL A 25 -10.25 -3.36 -14.48
CA VAL A 25 -9.65 -4.57 -15.06
C VAL A 25 -8.58 -5.13 -14.11
N ASN A 26 -8.51 -6.46 -14.01
CA ASN A 26 -7.55 -7.14 -13.13
C ASN A 26 -6.15 -7.28 -13.74
N SER A 27 -6.02 -7.00 -15.03
CA SER A 27 -4.77 -7.00 -15.77
C SER A 27 -4.79 -5.92 -16.84
N LYS A 28 -3.59 -5.44 -17.18
CA LYS A 28 -3.38 -4.51 -18.29
C LYS A 28 -3.84 -5.16 -19.60
N PRO A 29 -4.66 -4.48 -20.43
CA PRO A 29 -5.05 -5.01 -21.74
C PRO A 29 -3.84 -5.28 -22.64
N SER A 30 -3.91 -6.31 -23.49
CA SER A 30 -2.83 -6.66 -24.41
C SER A 30 -2.75 -5.74 -25.64
N SER A 31 -3.85 -5.08 -26.01
CA SER A 31 -3.94 -4.13 -27.12
C SER A 31 -5.05 -3.11 -26.90
N ASN A 32 -5.09 -2.07 -27.73
CA ASN A 32 -6.16 -1.05 -27.78
C ASN A 32 -6.41 -0.30 -26.45
N TYR A 33 -5.33 0.14 -25.81
CA TYR A 33 -5.40 1.00 -24.62
C TYR A 33 -4.37 2.12 -24.74
N THR A 34 -4.64 3.23 -24.07
CA THR A 34 -3.69 4.33 -23.87
C THR A 34 -3.34 4.35 -22.39
N GLU A 35 -2.04 4.33 -22.07
CA GLU A 35 -1.60 4.56 -20.69
C GLU A 35 -1.63 6.04 -20.40
N VAL A 36 -2.20 6.37 -19.24
CA VAL A 36 -2.20 7.72 -18.73
C VAL A 36 -1.30 7.74 -17.50
N SER A 37 -0.36 8.68 -17.47
CA SER A 37 0.50 8.88 -16.31
C SER A 37 -0.31 9.47 -15.15
N GLY A 38 -0.14 8.93 -13.94
CA GLY A 38 -0.83 9.39 -12.75
C GLY A 38 -2.25 8.83 -12.66
N ASN A 39 -3.14 9.56 -11.97
CA ASN A 39 -4.50 9.12 -11.67
C ASN A 39 -5.58 9.91 -12.40
N THR A 40 -5.21 10.89 -13.22
CA THR A 40 -6.15 11.76 -13.93
C THR A 40 -5.89 11.71 -15.42
N ALA A 41 -6.93 11.43 -16.20
CA ALA A 41 -6.93 11.53 -17.64
C ALA A 41 -7.82 12.70 -18.07
N VAL A 42 -7.32 13.53 -18.97
CA VAL A 42 -8.14 14.53 -19.66
C VAL A 42 -8.38 14.04 -21.08
N VAL A 43 -9.64 13.97 -21.47
CA VAL A 43 -10.06 13.62 -22.83
C VAL A 43 -10.66 14.87 -23.44
N THR A 44 -10.02 15.39 -24.48
CA THR A 44 -10.42 16.65 -25.09
C THR A 44 -10.68 16.47 -26.57
N PRO A 45 -11.94 16.68 -27.01
CA PRO A 45 -13.26 16.53 -26.36
C PRO A 45 -13.81 15.11 -26.29
N VAL A 46 -14.85 14.91 -25.47
CA VAL A 46 -15.69 13.68 -25.40
C VAL A 46 -17.07 13.90 -26.02
N ILE A 47 -17.58 15.13 -25.99
CA ILE A 47 -18.85 15.51 -26.64
C ILE A 47 -18.52 16.36 -27.86
N LEU A 48 -19.14 16.01 -28.98
CA LEU A 48 -18.93 16.62 -30.28
C LEU A 48 -20.30 16.99 -30.84
N ALA A 49 -20.49 18.26 -31.19
CA ALA A 49 -21.50 18.63 -32.18
C ALA A 49 -20.80 19.21 -33.39
N SER A 50 -21.28 18.85 -34.58
CA SER A 50 -20.71 19.33 -35.83
C SER A 50 -21.76 19.59 -36.88
N ASP A 51 -21.54 20.63 -37.68
CA ASP A 51 -22.40 21.02 -38.79
C ASP A 51 -21.96 20.34 -40.09
N ALA A 52 -22.90 19.74 -40.81
CA ALA A 52 -22.68 19.09 -42.10
C ALA A 52 -23.05 19.99 -43.29
N SER A 53 -23.66 21.15 -43.04
CA SER A 53 -24.28 22.00 -44.06
C SER A 53 -23.29 22.55 -45.09
N SER A 54 -22.04 22.81 -44.67
CA SER A 54 -20.99 23.39 -45.53
C SER A 54 -20.30 22.37 -46.44
N LEU A 55 -20.29 21.09 -46.06
CA LEU A 55 -19.57 20.01 -46.76
C LEU A 55 -20.50 19.04 -47.51
N GLY A 56 -21.77 19.01 -47.13
CA GLY A 56 -22.70 17.94 -47.50
C GLY A 56 -22.49 16.67 -46.68
N ILE A 57 -23.56 15.90 -46.48
CA ILE A 57 -23.60 14.78 -45.53
C ILE A 57 -22.55 13.69 -45.80
N ILE A 58 -22.27 13.40 -47.08
CA ILE A 58 -21.32 12.34 -47.47
C ILE A 58 -19.89 12.73 -47.10
N GLN A 59 -19.46 13.94 -47.47
CA GLN A 59 -18.11 14.42 -47.17
C GLN A 59 -17.92 14.63 -45.67
N TRP A 60 -18.96 15.12 -44.98
CA TRP A 60 -18.96 15.26 -43.53
C TRP A 60 -18.75 13.90 -42.82
N LEU A 61 -19.45 12.83 -43.24
CA LEU A 61 -19.27 11.48 -42.69
C LEU A 61 -17.83 10.97 -42.87
N ILE A 62 -17.24 11.17 -44.04
CA ILE A 62 -15.83 10.78 -44.30
C ILE A 62 -14.90 11.53 -43.36
N ASN A 63 -15.10 12.84 -43.18
CA ASN A 63 -14.27 13.65 -42.29
C ASN A 63 -14.39 13.22 -40.82
N ILE A 64 -15.59 12.85 -40.35
CA ILE A 64 -15.78 12.34 -38.99
C ILE A 64 -15.01 11.04 -38.77
N VAL A 65 -15.00 10.12 -39.75
CA VAL A 65 -14.24 8.86 -39.64
C VAL A 65 -12.74 9.14 -39.57
N VAL A 66 -12.20 10.02 -40.41
CA VAL A 66 -10.77 10.40 -40.38
C VAL A 66 -10.40 11.03 -39.03
N LYS A 67 -11.23 11.95 -38.53
CA LYS A 67 -11.02 12.58 -37.22
C LYS A 67 -11.07 11.60 -36.07
N LEU A 68 -11.99 10.62 -36.12
CA LEU A 68 -12.07 9.57 -35.11
C LEU A 68 -10.79 8.74 -35.08
N VAL A 69 -10.26 8.33 -36.25
CA VAL A 69 -8.98 7.61 -36.32
C VAL A 69 -7.85 8.47 -35.74
N GLN A 70 -7.79 9.76 -36.09
CA GLN A 70 -6.76 10.66 -35.60
C GLN A 70 -6.86 10.87 -34.08
N PHE A 71 -8.07 11.00 -33.54
CA PHE A 71 -8.33 11.05 -32.10
C PHE A 71 -7.86 9.77 -31.39
N LEU A 72 -8.17 8.60 -31.94
CA LEU A 72 -7.73 7.32 -31.36
C LEU A 72 -6.20 7.16 -31.36
N LEU A 73 -5.50 7.78 -32.32
CA LEU A 73 -4.04 7.72 -32.43
C LEU A 73 -3.32 8.79 -31.60
N THR A 74 -3.94 9.95 -31.38
CA THR A 74 -3.28 11.13 -30.78
C THR A 74 -3.87 11.58 -29.45
N TRP A 75 -5.02 11.01 -29.05
CA TRP A 75 -5.81 11.45 -27.91
C TRP A 75 -6.27 12.92 -27.98
N GLN A 76 -6.28 13.50 -29.19
CA GLN A 76 -6.67 14.88 -29.45
C GLN A 76 -7.63 14.92 -30.63
N TRP A 77 -8.79 15.55 -30.46
CA TRP A 77 -9.73 15.72 -31.58
C TRP A 77 -9.24 16.83 -32.52
N PRO A 78 -9.17 16.58 -33.84
CA PRO A 78 -8.87 17.65 -34.80
C PRO A 78 -10.05 18.64 -34.91
N VAL A 79 -9.80 19.88 -34.51
CA VAL A 79 -10.80 20.96 -34.54
C VAL A 79 -10.78 21.67 -35.88
N ASP A 80 -11.96 21.90 -36.47
CA ASP A 80 -12.15 22.80 -37.61
C ASP A 80 -13.43 23.63 -37.45
N GLN A 81 -13.70 24.47 -38.45
CA GLN A 81 -14.85 25.39 -38.48
C GLN A 81 -16.22 24.70 -38.39
N ASN A 82 -16.32 23.40 -38.66
CA ASN A 82 -17.56 22.65 -38.61
C ASN A 82 -17.80 22.05 -37.22
N ASN A 83 -16.86 22.15 -36.28
CA ASN A 83 -17.04 21.74 -34.90
C ASN A 83 -17.73 22.87 -34.12
N ILE A 84 -19.05 22.76 -33.94
CA ILE A 84 -19.88 23.81 -33.33
C ILE A 84 -19.91 23.72 -31.79
N PHE A 85 -19.60 22.55 -31.22
CA PHE A 85 -19.46 22.38 -29.77
C PHE A 85 -18.50 21.25 -29.43
N LEU A 86 -17.64 21.49 -28.45
CA LEU A 86 -16.65 20.55 -27.94
C LEU A 86 -16.57 20.68 -26.41
N GLN A 87 -16.70 19.57 -25.70
CA GLN A 87 -16.55 19.56 -24.24
C GLN A 87 -15.45 18.59 -23.79
N PRO A 88 -14.42 19.07 -23.06
CA PRO A 88 -13.44 18.20 -22.44
C PRO A 88 -14.04 17.46 -21.25
N MET A 89 -13.50 16.28 -20.97
CA MET A 89 -13.84 15.49 -19.78
C MET A 89 -12.56 15.17 -19.01
N GLN A 90 -12.63 15.32 -17.69
CA GLN A 90 -11.60 14.87 -16.77
C GLN A 90 -12.08 13.62 -16.02
N ILE A 91 -11.29 12.55 -16.07
CA ILE A 91 -11.54 11.30 -15.36
C ILE A 91 -10.46 11.15 -14.30
N THR A 92 -10.83 11.07 -13.03
CA THR A 92 -9.88 10.85 -11.93
C THR A 92 -10.17 9.51 -11.25
N TYR A 93 -9.16 8.65 -11.17
CA TYR A 93 -9.21 7.36 -10.49
C TYR A 93 -8.61 7.47 -9.08
N ASN A 94 -9.44 7.39 -8.04
CA ASN A 94 -9.00 7.41 -6.65
C ASN A 94 -9.30 6.05 -5.99
N PRO A 95 -8.39 5.06 -6.11
CA PRO A 95 -8.62 3.75 -5.51
C PRO A 95 -8.65 3.84 -3.98
N VAL A 96 -9.54 3.07 -3.37
CA VAL A 96 -9.53 2.84 -1.93
C VAL A 96 -8.29 2.01 -1.56
N MET A 97 -7.55 2.49 -0.59
CA MET A 97 -6.17 2.10 -0.37
C MET A 97 -5.94 1.81 1.11
N THR A 98 -6.20 0.56 1.52
CA THR A 98 -6.13 0.15 2.93
C THR A 98 -4.74 0.40 3.49
N THR A 99 -4.70 1.14 4.59
CA THR A 99 -3.48 1.46 5.33
C THR A 99 -3.66 1.07 6.80
N CYS A 100 -2.55 0.81 7.48
CA CYS A 100 -2.51 0.48 8.89
C CYS A 100 -1.49 1.35 9.60
N ASN A 101 -1.76 1.64 10.86
CA ASN A 101 -0.89 2.38 11.76
C ASN A 101 -0.53 1.51 12.96
N PHE A 102 0.71 1.62 13.43
CA PHE A 102 1.15 1.08 14.71
C PHE A 102 0.74 2.05 15.83
N SER A 103 -0.40 1.78 16.46
CA SER A 103 -1.11 2.71 17.33
C SER A 103 -0.36 3.05 18.62
N ASN A 104 0.55 2.18 19.08
CA ASN A 104 1.45 2.44 20.21
C ASN A 104 2.92 2.54 19.77
N ALA A 105 3.18 3.22 18.66
CA ALA A 105 4.54 3.58 18.23
C ALA A 105 5.35 4.23 19.36
N GLY A 106 6.62 3.86 19.48
CA GLY A 106 7.47 4.24 20.61
C GLY A 106 7.35 3.33 21.84
N LEU A 107 6.67 2.19 21.72
CA LEU A 107 6.59 1.17 22.78
C LEU A 107 7.98 0.81 23.32
N THR A 108 8.17 0.98 24.62
CA THR A 108 9.35 0.53 25.36
C THR A 108 8.97 -0.67 26.23
N VAL A 109 9.73 -1.77 26.12
CA VAL A 109 9.51 -2.99 26.91
C VAL A 109 10.64 -3.12 27.93
N ALA A 110 10.34 -2.82 29.19
CA ALA A 110 11.31 -2.92 30.28
C ALA A 110 11.29 -4.32 30.89
N LEU A 111 12.34 -5.12 30.63
CA LEU A 111 12.49 -6.43 31.26
C LEU A 111 12.97 -6.26 32.71
N PRO A 112 12.58 -7.17 33.63
CA PRO A 112 13.08 -7.14 34.99
C PRO A 112 14.59 -7.37 35.04
N LEU A 113 15.23 -6.91 36.11
CA LEU A 113 16.61 -7.27 36.39
C LEU A 113 16.71 -8.77 36.67
N VAL A 114 17.71 -9.42 36.08
CA VAL A 114 17.99 -10.84 36.29
C VAL A 114 19.44 -11.02 36.72
N SER A 115 19.72 -12.05 37.52
CA SER A 115 21.11 -12.38 37.86
C SER A 115 21.83 -12.98 36.65
N ILE A 116 23.17 -12.90 36.62
CA ILE A 116 23.98 -13.58 35.59
C ILE A 116 23.69 -15.08 35.60
N LYS A 117 23.48 -15.69 36.78
CA LYS A 117 23.11 -17.10 36.91
C LYS A 117 21.81 -17.37 36.16
N ASP A 118 20.77 -16.60 36.44
CA ASP A 118 19.45 -16.80 35.84
C ASP A 118 19.48 -16.60 34.33
N ALA A 119 20.18 -15.56 33.85
CA ALA A 119 20.38 -15.32 32.42
C ALA A 119 21.05 -16.50 31.70
N LYS A 120 21.88 -17.29 32.40
CA LYS A 120 22.57 -18.48 31.85
C LYS A 120 21.76 -19.77 31.97
N THR A 121 20.94 -19.91 33.00
CA THR A 121 20.35 -21.21 33.39
C THR A 121 18.84 -21.30 33.28
N LEU A 122 18.12 -20.18 33.35
CA LEU A 122 16.66 -20.20 33.25
C LEU A 122 16.22 -20.09 31.79
N ASP A 123 15.29 -20.94 31.39
CA ASP A 123 14.59 -20.77 30.12
C ASP A 123 13.79 -19.46 30.16
N LYS A 124 13.98 -18.62 29.15
CA LYS A 124 13.31 -17.31 29.00
C LYS A 124 13.43 -16.43 30.25
N ALA A 125 14.64 -16.31 30.80
CA ALA A 125 14.94 -15.40 31.89
C ALA A 125 14.37 -13.99 31.60
N GLY A 126 13.68 -13.41 32.59
CA GLY A 126 13.08 -12.08 32.46
C GLY A 126 11.94 -11.98 31.43
N TYR A 127 11.24 -13.07 31.13
CA TYR A 127 10.08 -13.08 30.24
C TYR A 127 9.09 -11.96 30.57
N THR A 128 8.89 -11.07 29.61
CA THR A 128 8.08 -9.86 29.75
C THR A 128 7.09 -9.75 28.59
N PRO A 129 5.79 -9.99 28.83
CA PRO A 129 4.75 -9.79 27.84
C PRO A 129 4.61 -8.32 27.43
N PHE A 130 4.26 -8.10 26.17
CA PHE A 130 3.87 -6.81 25.64
C PHE A 130 2.91 -6.98 24.45
N THR A 131 2.26 -5.90 24.03
CA THR A 131 1.27 -5.94 22.95
C THR A 131 1.56 -4.87 21.91
N LEU A 132 1.55 -5.27 20.64
CA LEU A 132 1.56 -4.36 19.51
C LEU A 132 0.12 -4.07 19.08
N ASN A 133 -0.28 -2.81 19.04
CA ASN A 133 -1.65 -2.41 18.68
C ASN A 133 -1.66 -1.76 17.31
N PHE A 134 -2.65 -2.12 16.50
CA PHE A 134 -2.80 -1.62 15.14
C PHE A 134 -4.20 -1.09 14.88
N THR A 135 -4.25 -0.04 14.07
CA THR A 135 -5.49 0.52 13.53
C THR A 135 -5.36 0.58 12.02
N CYS A 136 -6.30 -0.02 11.29
CA CYS A 136 -6.36 0.03 9.84
C CYS A 136 -7.61 0.81 9.38
N GLN A 137 -7.50 1.42 8.21
CA GLN A 137 -8.53 2.28 7.62
C GLN A 137 -8.55 2.11 6.09
N ASP A 138 -9.47 2.80 5.41
CA ASP A 138 -9.62 2.78 3.96
C ASP A 138 -9.90 1.36 3.43
N PHE A 139 -10.91 0.70 3.99
CA PHE A 139 -11.34 -0.64 3.58
C PHE A 139 -12.25 -0.62 2.37
N LEU A 140 -12.23 -1.71 1.61
CA LEU A 140 -13.34 -2.06 0.73
C LEU A 140 -14.59 -2.41 1.57
N SER A 141 -15.74 -2.52 0.89
CA SER A 141 -16.99 -2.91 1.54
C SER A 141 -16.84 -4.21 2.36
N GLY A 142 -17.41 -4.20 3.56
CA GLY A 142 -17.33 -5.33 4.49
C GLY A 142 -15.98 -5.49 5.20
N SER A 143 -15.25 -4.40 5.44
CA SER A 143 -13.96 -4.38 6.13
C SER A 143 -12.88 -5.24 5.46
N LYS A 144 -12.91 -5.27 4.13
CA LYS A 144 -11.97 -6.05 3.32
C LYS A 144 -10.75 -5.21 2.97
N ALA A 145 -9.55 -5.79 3.09
CA ALA A 145 -8.32 -5.13 2.70
C ALA A 145 -8.29 -4.90 1.18
N SER A 146 -7.92 -3.70 0.73
CA SER A 146 -7.84 -3.38 -0.70
C SER A 146 -6.53 -3.83 -1.38
N ARG A 147 -5.59 -4.32 -0.58
CA ARG A 147 -4.23 -4.72 -0.94
C ARG A 147 -3.71 -5.79 0.03
N ASP A 148 -2.64 -6.48 -0.33
CA ASP A 148 -1.97 -7.40 0.59
C ASP A 148 -1.25 -6.59 1.67
N ILE A 149 -1.31 -7.06 2.91
CA ILE A 149 -0.64 -6.43 4.05
C ILE A 149 0.17 -7.51 4.75
N SER A 150 1.47 -7.29 4.92
CA SER A 150 2.36 -8.14 5.73
C SER A 150 3.08 -7.28 6.75
N MET A 151 3.20 -7.78 7.98
CA MET A 151 3.94 -7.13 9.05
C MET A 151 5.06 -8.04 9.54
N PHE A 152 6.23 -7.47 9.78
CA PHE A 152 7.39 -8.17 10.34
C PHE A 152 8.23 -7.21 11.20
N LEU A 153 9.20 -7.74 11.94
CA LEU A 153 10.14 -6.93 12.72
C LEU A 153 11.49 -6.86 12.02
N SER A 154 12.11 -5.67 12.01
CA SER A 154 13.48 -5.47 11.53
C SER A 154 14.37 -4.85 12.60
N SER A 155 15.67 -5.13 12.56
CA SER A 155 16.66 -4.45 13.40
C SER A 155 18.04 -4.44 12.73
N GLN A 156 18.81 -3.40 13.01
CA GLN A 156 20.24 -3.35 12.67
C GLN A 156 21.12 -3.96 13.76
N ASN A 157 20.56 -4.21 14.95
CA ASN A 157 21.28 -4.67 16.14
C ASN A 157 21.06 -6.18 16.32
N LEU A 158 21.53 -6.96 15.36
CA LEU A 158 21.31 -8.41 15.32
C LEU A 158 22.64 -9.17 15.48
N LEU A 159 22.57 -10.35 16.09
CA LEU A 159 23.70 -11.27 16.11
C LEU A 159 23.96 -11.77 14.68
N ALA A 160 25.20 -11.68 14.21
CA ALA A 160 25.57 -11.91 12.80
C ALA A 160 25.07 -13.24 12.22
N ASN A 161 25.13 -14.32 13.01
CA ASN A 161 24.75 -15.67 12.59
C ASN A 161 23.41 -16.15 13.18
N ASP A 162 22.72 -15.30 13.95
CA ASP A 162 21.41 -15.61 14.53
C ASP A 162 20.54 -14.35 14.55
N LYS A 163 19.78 -14.16 13.47
CA LYS A 163 18.87 -13.03 13.32
C LYS A 163 17.65 -13.10 14.26
N SER A 164 17.53 -14.10 15.13
CA SER A 164 16.52 -14.08 16.21
C SER A 164 16.97 -13.30 17.44
N VAL A 165 18.26 -12.96 17.54
CA VAL A 165 18.86 -12.34 18.72
C VAL A 165 19.14 -10.86 18.46
N LEU A 166 18.47 -10.02 19.24
CA LEU A 166 18.77 -8.60 19.35
C LEU A 166 19.97 -8.40 20.28
N THR A 167 21.04 -7.79 19.77
CA THR A 167 22.26 -7.54 20.55
C THR A 167 22.20 -6.18 21.25
N ASN A 168 22.98 -6.08 22.33
CA ASN A 168 23.13 -4.84 23.09
C ASN A 168 23.73 -3.73 22.22
N THR A 169 23.18 -2.52 22.32
CA THR A 169 23.71 -1.29 21.70
C THR A 169 24.40 -0.37 22.71
N THR A 170 24.31 -0.66 24.00
CA THR A 170 24.88 0.17 25.06
C THR A 170 26.40 -0.01 25.13
N ALA A 171 27.15 1.09 24.97
CA ALA A 171 28.59 1.10 25.21
C ALA A 171 28.90 0.69 26.67
N GLN A 172 29.84 -0.23 26.86
CA GLN A 172 30.18 -0.82 28.17
C GLN A 172 29.00 -1.50 28.90
N GLY A 173 27.95 -1.85 28.17
CA GLY A 173 26.85 -2.65 28.69
C GLY A 173 27.19 -4.14 28.80
N ALA A 174 26.20 -4.96 29.15
CA ALA A 174 26.37 -6.40 29.23
C ALA A 174 26.78 -7.00 27.87
N SER A 175 27.69 -7.99 27.90
CA SER A 175 28.15 -8.77 26.75
C SER A 175 27.63 -10.21 26.84
N GLY A 176 27.65 -10.96 25.72
CA GLY A 176 27.30 -12.39 25.70
C GLY A 176 25.83 -12.74 25.89
N VAL A 177 24.98 -11.72 26.11
CA VAL A 177 23.53 -11.82 26.28
C VAL A 177 22.83 -10.81 25.38
N GLY A 178 21.68 -11.19 24.84
CA GLY A 178 20.81 -10.38 24.00
C GLY A 178 19.36 -10.53 24.39
N PHE A 179 18.45 -10.04 23.56
CA PHE A 179 17.03 -10.31 23.68
C PHE A 179 16.55 -11.22 22.56
N ARG A 180 15.59 -12.09 22.88
CA ARG A 180 14.74 -12.74 21.89
C ARG A 180 13.31 -12.30 22.08
N VAL A 181 12.55 -12.31 20.99
CA VAL A 181 11.13 -11.96 20.98
C VAL A 181 10.34 -13.14 20.43
N VAL A 182 9.19 -13.42 21.02
CA VAL A 182 8.26 -14.49 20.60
C VAL A 182 6.84 -13.94 20.50
N LYS A 183 5.99 -14.59 19.72
CA LYS A 183 4.54 -14.40 19.86
C LYS A 183 4.07 -15.15 21.11
N SER A 184 3.11 -14.59 21.83
CA SER A 184 2.59 -15.21 23.05
C SER A 184 1.84 -16.52 22.79
N ASP A 185 1.36 -16.74 21.55
CA ASP A 185 0.74 -17.99 21.11
C ASP A 185 1.75 -19.08 20.69
N ASN A 186 3.03 -18.73 20.55
CA ASN A 186 4.10 -19.66 20.16
C ASN A 186 5.43 -19.23 20.80
N ILE A 187 5.55 -19.48 22.10
CA ILE A 187 6.73 -19.08 22.89
C ILE A 187 7.98 -19.93 22.63
N THR A 188 7.88 -21.04 21.89
CA THR A 188 9.01 -21.94 21.61
C THR A 188 9.77 -21.56 20.35
N SER A 189 9.17 -20.75 19.47
CA SER A 189 9.76 -20.29 18.22
C SER A 189 10.06 -18.79 18.27
N PRO A 190 11.33 -18.37 18.51
CA PRO A 190 11.69 -16.97 18.50
C PRO A 190 11.53 -16.38 17.10
N LEU A 191 11.12 -15.12 17.03
CA LEU A 191 11.00 -14.39 15.78
C LEU A 191 12.38 -14.21 15.14
N ILE A 192 12.44 -14.41 13.83
CA ILE A 192 13.57 -14.00 13.00
C ILE A 192 13.31 -12.56 12.55
N PHE A 193 14.27 -11.68 12.79
CA PHE A 193 14.20 -10.28 12.36
C PHE A 193 14.78 -10.10 10.96
N SER A 194 14.28 -9.11 10.23
CA SER A 194 14.94 -8.61 9.03
C SER A 194 16.09 -7.67 9.41
N ASN A 195 17.12 -7.61 8.57
CA ASN A 195 18.14 -6.56 8.61
C ASN A 195 17.83 -5.40 7.64
N SER A 196 16.58 -5.30 7.20
CA SER A 196 16.10 -4.26 6.29
C SER A 196 14.67 -3.84 6.63
N VAL A 197 14.40 -2.54 6.51
CA VAL A 197 13.05 -1.96 6.57
C VAL A 197 12.32 -2.01 5.22
N SER A 198 13.02 -2.36 4.13
CA SER A 198 12.45 -2.41 2.78
C SER A 198 12.16 -3.83 2.28
N ALA A 199 12.64 -4.85 3.00
CA ALA A 199 12.47 -6.24 2.59
C ALA A 199 12.27 -7.15 3.80
N GLN A 200 11.27 -8.03 3.72
CA GLN A 200 11.03 -9.04 4.75
C GLN A 200 12.15 -10.09 4.79
N GLY A 201 12.59 -10.56 3.62
CA GLY A 201 13.59 -11.63 3.53
C GLY A 201 13.13 -12.89 4.28
N SER A 202 13.99 -13.42 5.15
CA SER A 202 13.69 -14.58 6.00
C SER A 202 13.01 -14.20 7.34
N ALA A 203 12.59 -12.94 7.53
CA ALA A 203 11.97 -12.52 8.77
C ALA A 203 10.60 -13.18 8.97
N THR A 204 10.31 -13.51 10.22
CA THR A 204 9.01 -14.10 10.59
C THR A 204 7.92 -13.05 10.42
N SER A 205 6.89 -13.38 9.62
CA SER A 205 5.68 -12.57 9.56
C SER A 205 4.95 -12.65 10.90
N ILE A 206 4.63 -11.50 11.48
CA ILE A 206 3.84 -11.40 12.72
C ILE A 206 2.35 -11.22 12.43
N PHE A 207 2.01 -10.76 11.21
CA PHE A 207 0.65 -10.59 10.73
C PHE A 207 0.64 -10.56 9.21
N SER A 208 -0.40 -11.14 8.60
CA SER A 208 -0.63 -11.05 7.17
C SER A 208 -2.13 -11.07 6.85
N VAL A 209 -2.57 -10.25 5.89
CA VAL A 209 -3.88 -10.38 5.26
C VAL A 209 -3.71 -10.27 3.74
N ILE A 210 -4.43 -11.11 3.01
CA ILE A 210 -4.47 -11.10 1.55
C ILE A 210 -5.57 -10.13 1.11
N LYS A 211 -5.34 -9.41 0.01
CA LYS A 211 -6.32 -8.53 -0.64
C LYS A 211 -7.68 -9.22 -0.77
N GLY A 212 -8.74 -8.50 -0.39
CA GLY A 212 -10.12 -8.98 -0.44
C GLY A 212 -10.57 -9.76 0.80
N ASN A 213 -9.64 -10.16 1.69
CA ASN A 213 -10.01 -10.76 2.96
C ASN A 213 -10.37 -9.70 4.01
N THR A 214 -11.23 -10.08 4.94
CA THR A 214 -11.64 -9.23 6.05
C THR A 214 -10.51 -9.06 7.05
N ILE A 215 -10.34 -7.83 7.52
CA ILE A 215 -9.42 -7.47 8.60
C ILE A 215 -10.20 -6.62 9.62
N SER A 216 -9.91 -6.82 10.91
CA SER A 216 -10.49 -5.98 11.96
C SER A 216 -9.93 -4.55 11.86
N PRO A 217 -10.76 -3.49 11.97
CA PRO A 217 -10.28 -2.11 11.99
C PRO A 217 -9.26 -1.83 13.08
N THR A 218 -9.37 -2.55 14.19
CA THR A 218 -8.40 -2.53 15.28
C THR A 218 -8.05 -3.95 15.67
N PHE A 219 -6.77 -4.22 15.89
CA PHE A 219 -6.31 -5.51 16.36
C PHE A 219 -4.99 -5.39 17.12
N SER A 220 -4.64 -6.45 17.83
CA SER A 220 -3.46 -6.52 18.67
C SER A 220 -2.69 -7.81 18.42
N ILE A 221 -1.37 -7.75 18.49
CA ILE A 221 -0.49 -8.91 18.46
C ILE A 221 0.20 -9.00 19.82
N ASN A 222 -0.08 -10.08 20.55
CA ASN A 222 0.51 -10.34 21.85
C ASN A 222 1.87 -11.01 21.68
N MET A 223 2.87 -10.42 22.33
CA MET A 223 4.28 -10.78 22.20
C MET A 223 4.92 -10.92 23.58
N ALA A 224 6.14 -11.43 23.62
CA ALA A 224 6.99 -11.34 24.80
C ALA A 224 8.45 -11.25 24.41
N ALA A 225 9.24 -10.59 25.27
CA ALA A 225 10.69 -10.51 25.17
C ALA A 225 11.35 -11.17 26.39
N TYR A 226 12.54 -11.73 26.21
CA TYR A 226 13.31 -12.35 27.30
C TYR A 226 14.82 -12.29 27.00
N TYR A 227 15.64 -12.42 28.04
CA TYR A 227 17.10 -12.47 27.90
C TYR A 227 17.54 -13.80 27.30
N TYR A 228 18.51 -13.76 26.37
CA TYR A 228 19.07 -14.94 25.73
C TYR A 228 20.61 -14.92 25.76
N PRO A 229 21.27 -15.88 26.43
CA PRO A 229 22.73 -15.94 26.53
C PRO A 229 23.35 -16.57 25.28
N TYR A 230 23.48 -15.81 24.19
CA TYR A 230 24.05 -16.31 22.94
C TYR A 230 25.54 -16.72 23.06
N ASN A 231 26.24 -16.25 24.09
CA ASN A 231 27.56 -16.77 24.48
C ASN A 231 27.66 -16.87 26.01
N ILE A 232 27.33 -18.05 26.53
CA ILE A 232 27.22 -18.33 27.96
C ILE A 232 28.51 -18.03 28.76
N ASN A 233 29.67 -18.18 28.12
CA ASN A 233 30.98 -17.96 28.77
C ASN A 233 31.37 -16.47 28.80
N ALA A 234 30.74 -15.65 27.95
CA ALA A 234 31.02 -14.22 27.83
C ALA A 234 29.93 -13.32 28.47
N VAL A 235 28.96 -13.90 29.18
CA VAL A 235 27.92 -13.12 29.87
C VAL A 235 28.52 -12.30 30.99
N THR A 236 28.36 -10.98 30.92
CA THR A 236 28.79 -10.02 31.93
C THR A 236 27.61 -9.24 32.50
N GLN A 237 27.83 -8.59 33.65
CA GLN A 237 26.86 -7.63 34.19
C GLN A 237 26.93 -6.32 33.41
N GLY A 238 25.79 -5.64 33.28
CA GLY A 238 25.72 -4.31 32.71
C GLY A 238 24.33 -3.99 32.18
N LYS A 239 24.13 -2.74 31.79
CA LYS A 239 22.91 -2.32 31.10
C LYS A 239 22.85 -2.98 29.72
N ILE A 240 21.65 -3.38 29.30
CA ILE A 240 21.41 -3.85 27.95
C ILE A 240 20.20 -3.14 27.35
N GLU A 241 20.36 -2.64 26.13
CA GLU A 241 19.31 -2.00 25.35
C GLU A 241 19.42 -2.47 23.91
N SER A 242 18.28 -2.59 23.23
CA SER A 242 18.23 -2.86 21.81
C SER A 242 16.95 -2.30 21.22
N THR A 243 16.87 -2.24 19.91
CA THR A 243 15.75 -1.66 19.19
C THR A 243 15.33 -2.54 18.03
N ALA A 244 14.04 -2.53 17.72
CA ALA A 244 13.46 -3.14 16.53
C ALA A 244 12.37 -2.22 15.96
N THR A 245 12.13 -2.33 14.66
CA THR A 245 11.14 -1.57 13.92
C THR A 245 10.05 -2.52 13.44
N VAL A 246 8.79 -2.14 13.65
CA VAL A 246 7.65 -2.79 13.00
C VAL A 246 7.60 -2.30 11.56
N VAL A 247 7.72 -3.21 10.61
CA VAL A 247 7.63 -2.90 9.18
C VAL A 247 6.28 -3.38 8.68
N MET A 248 5.54 -2.49 8.01
CA MET A 248 4.28 -2.79 7.35
C MET A 248 4.50 -2.71 5.83
N SER A 249 4.38 -3.84 5.15
CA SER A 249 4.53 -3.97 3.71
C SER A 249 3.16 -4.05 3.04
N TYR A 250 3.02 -3.35 1.91
CA TYR A 250 1.79 -3.24 1.15
C TYR A 250 2.04 -3.60 -0.31
N ASN A 251 1.34 -4.62 -0.84
CA ASN A 251 1.43 -5.04 -2.24
C ASN A 251 0.08 -5.02 -2.95
#